data_AF-A0A973PFH8-F1
#
_entry.id   AF-A0A973PFH8-F1
#
_cell.length_a   1.000
_cell.length_b   1.000
_cell.length_c   1.000
_cell.angle_alpha   90.00
_cell.angle_beta   90.00
_cell.angle_gamma   90.00
#
_symmetry.space_group_name_H-M   'P 1'
#
loop_
_entity.id
_entity.type
_entity.pdbx_description
1 polymer ?
#
loop_
_entity_poly.entity_id
_entity_poly.type
_entity_poly.pdbx_seq_one_letter_code
_entity_poly.pdbx_strand_id
1 'polypeptide(L)' 'MTYAASEADAHRAMALALRVGELLLGSGEATENVAGAMRRILQTYGLRHVEADVNLSAITLSHVPEDGRPAAT' A
#
# COMPACT_ATOMS: atom_id res chain seq x y z
N MET A 1 -17.90 -15.28 -1.20
CA MET A 1 -17.20 -15.56 0.07
C MET A 1 -15.86 -14.86 -0.01
N THR A 2 -15.80 -13.60 0.43
CA THR A 2 -14.56 -12.81 0.41
C THR A 2 -13.76 -13.22 1.64
N TYR A 3 -12.65 -13.94 1.44
CA TYR A 3 -11.71 -14.20 2.53
C TYR A 3 -11.13 -12.84 2.92
N ALA A 4 -11.36 -12.38 4.15
CA ALA A 4 -10.58 -11.28 4.68
C ALA A 4 -9.12 -11.76 4.65
N ALA A 5 -8.25 -11.03 3.94
CA ALA A 5 -6.83 -11.33 3.92
C ALA A 5 -6.36 -11.51 5.38
N SER A 6 -5.61 -12.57 5.67
CA SER A 6 -5.04 -12.69 6.99
C SER A 6 -4.17 -11.45 7.26
N GLU A 7 -4.03 -11.04 8.52
CA GLU A 7 -3.20 -9.89 8.85
C GLU A 7 -1.76 -10.04 8.31
N ALA A 8 -1.25 -11.27 8.25
CA ALA A 8 0.03 -11.57 7.62
C ALA A 8 0.03 -11.31 6.10
N ASP A 9 -1.05 -11.65 5.39
CA ASP A 9 -1.19 -11.38 3.96
C ASP A 9 -1.34 -9.88 3.68
N ALA A 10 -2.04 -9.15 4.55
CA ALA A 10 -2.14 -7.70 4.48
C ALA A 10 -0.77 -7.03 4.61
N HIS A 11 0.01 -7.40 5.63
CA HIS A 11 1.38 -6.91 5.82
C HIS A 11 2.30 -7.25 4.65
N ARG A 12 2.19 -8.45 4.07
CA ARG A 12 2.97 -8.84 2.88
C ARG A 12 2.63 -7.99 1.65
N ALA A 13 1.35 -7.72 1.44
CA ALA A 13 0.90 -6.86 0.34
C ALA A 13 1.37 -5.40 0.55
N MET A 14 1.33 -4.89 1.79
CA MET A 14 1.88 -3.58 2.14
C MET A 14 3.39 -3.51 1.88
N ALA A 15 4.15 -4.51 2.34
CA ALA A 15 5.60 -4.58 2.11
C ALA A 15 5.96 -4.64 0.62
N LEU A 16 5.18 -5.38 -0.18
CA LEU A 16 5.34 -5.41 -1.64
C LEU A 16 5.09 -4.03 -2.26
N ALA A 17 3.99 -3.37 -1.88
CA ALA A 17 3.66 -2.06 -2.40
C ALA A 17 4.74 -1.02 -2.06
N LEU A 18 5.26 -1.03 -0.82
CA LEU A 18 6.39 -0.18 -0.41
C LEU A 18 7.62 -0.43 -1.28
N ARG A 19 7.99 -1.70 -1.50
CA ARG A 19 9.17 -2.03 -2.30
C ARG A 19 9.03 -1.60 -3.76
N VAL A 20 7.84 -1.76 -4.34
CA VAL A 20 7.56 -1.24 -5.69
C VAL A 20 7.63 0.28 -5.72
N GLY A 21 7.07 0.94 -4.70
CA GLY A 21 7.12 2.39 -4.56
C GLY A 21 8.54 2.92 -4.54
N GLU A 22 9.42 2.31 -3.74
CA GLU A 22 10.84 2.65 -3.66
C GLU A 22 11.55 2.52 -5.01
N LEU A 23 11.30 1.43 -5.74
CA LEU A 23 11.92 1.17 -7.04
C LEU A 23 11.47 2.20 -8.10
N LEU A 24 10.18 2.51 -8.15
CA LEU A 24 9.64 3.50 -9.08
C LEU A 24 10.16 4.90 -8.76
N LEU A 25 10.15 5.29 -7.48
CA LEU A 25 10.66 6.59 -7.06
C LEU A 25 12.16 6.73 -7.34
N GLY A 26 12.95 5.68 -7.06
CA GLY A 26 14.38 5.63 -7.38
C GLY A 26 14.68 5.70 -8.88
N SER A 27 13.73 5.33 -9.74
CA SER A 27 13.84 5.47 -11.20
C SER A 27 13.47 6.86 -11.72
N GLY A 28 12.99 7.76 -10.86
CA GLY A 28 12.55 9.11 -11.22
C GLY A 28 11.10 9.21 -11.68
N GLU A 29 10.28 8.20 -11.40
CA GLU A 29 8.84 8.23 -11.70
C GLU A 29 8.12 9.32 -10.90
N ALA A 30 7.06 9.90 -11.47
CA ALA A 30 6.26 10.93 -10.81
C ALA A 30 5.58 10.38 -9.54
N THR A 31 5.62 11.12 -8.44
CA THR A 31 5.09 10.67 -7.14
C THR A 31 3.63 10.25 -7.20
N GLU A 32 2.81 10.90 -8.02
CA GLU A 32 1.41 10.53 -8.27
C GLU A 32 1.27 9.14 -8.92
N ASN A 33 2.16 8.81 -9.86
CA ASN A 33 2.18 7.52 -10.56
C ASN A 33 2.65 6.42 -9.62
N VAL A 34 3.65 6.72 -8.78
CA VAL A 34 4.12 5.83 -7.70
C VAL A 34 2.98 5.52 -6.73
N ALA A 35 2.33 6.54 -6.19
CA ALA A 35 1.20 6.38 -5.27
C ALA A 35 0.04 5.60 -5.92
N GLY A 36 -0.26 5.87 -7.19
CA GLY A 36 -1.26 5.15 -7.96
C GLY A 36 -0.91 3.67 -8.16
N ALA A 37 0.36 3.36 -8.45
CA ALA A 37 0.83 1.98 -8.59
C ALA A 37 0.73 1.21 -7.27
N MET A 38 1.17 1.82 -6.16
CA MET A 38 1.06 1.24 -4.82
C MET A 38 -0.41 0.92 -4.46
N ARG A 39 -1.33 1.86 -4.69
CA ARG A 39 -2.77 1.64 -4.44
C ARG A 39 -3.35 0.50 -5.29
N ARG A 40 -2.99 0.42 -6.58
CA ARG A 40 -3.44 -0.65 -7.49
C ARG A 40 -2.98 -2.03 -7.02
N ILE A 41 -1.75 -2.14 -6.53
CA ILE A 41 -1.24 -3.39 -5.94
C ILE A 41 -2.13 -3.79 -4.76
N LEU A 42 -2.31 -2.91 -3.78
CA LEU A 42 -3.08 -3.21 -2.57
C LEU A 42 -4.54 -3.58 -2.88
N GLN A 43 -5.17 -2.87 -3.81
CA GLN A 43 -6.52 -3.20 -4.30
C GLN A 43 -6.58 -4.60 -4.93
N THR A 44 -5.55 -5.01 -5.67
CA THR A 44 -5.45 -6.35 -6.27
C THR A 44 -5.36 -7.44 -5.20
N TYR A 45 -4.71 -7.15 -4.08
CA TYR A 45 -4.66 -8.03 -2.91
C TYR A 45 -5.92 -7.95 -2.03
N GLY A 46 -6.93 -7.18 -2.44
CA GLY A 46 -8.20 -7.04 -1.71
C GLY A 46 -8.14 -6.11 -0.50
N LEU A 47 -7.04 -5.37 -0.31
CA LEU A 47 -6.94 -4.36 0.73
C LEU A 47 -7.71 -3.10 0.31
N ARG A 48 -8.76 -2.81 1.06
CA ARG A 48 -9.55 -1.59 0.95
C ARG A 48 -9.14 -0.60 2.05
N HIS A 49 -9.55 0.66 1.94
CA HIS A 49 -9.20 1.71 2.92
C HIS A 49 -7.68 1.84 3.15
N VAL A 50 -6.95 2.01 2.05
CA VAL A 50 -5.49 2.23 2.05
C VAL A 50 -5.18 3.66 1.64
N GLU A 51 -4.21 4.25 2.32
CA GLU A 51 -3.67 5.56 2.00
C GLU A 51 -2.18 5.42 1.68
N ALA A 52 -1.79 5.89 0.50
CA ALA A 52 -0.39 5.94 0.07
C ALA A 52 -0.02 7.41 -0.12
N ASP A 53 0.93 7.86 0.70
CA ASP A 53 1.54 9.18 0.62
C ASP A 53 2.98 9.03 0.12
N VAL A 54 3.30 9.78 -0.93
CA VAL A 54 4.58 9.70 -1.63
C VAL A 54 5.08 11.11 -1.87
N ASN A 55 6.26 11.40 -1.33
CA ASN A 55 6.99 12.62 -1.63
C ASN A 55 8.41 12.28 -2.10
N LEU A 56 9.20 13.29 -2.45
CA LEU A 56 10.57 13.12 -2.97
C LEU A 56 11.53 12.43 -1.98
N SER A 57 11.22 12.45 -0.69
CA SER A 57 12.11 11.99 0.39
C SER A 57 11.58 10.77 1.16
N ALA A 58 10.29 10.47 1.05
CA ALA A 58 9.63 9.48 1.88
C ALA A 58 8.42 8.87 1.18
N ILE A 59 8.16 7.61 1.55
CA ILE A 59 6.99 6.84 1.16
C ILE A 59 6.35 6.34 2.44
N THR A 60 5.06 6.60 2.60
CA THR A 60 4.26 6.12 3.73
C THR A 60 3.04 5.38 3.21
N LEU A 61 2.69 4.29 3.87
CA LEU A 61 1.50 3.52 3.56
C LEU A 61 0.74 3.24 4.85
N SER A 62 -0.56 3.48 4.84
CA SER A 62 -1.45 3.18 5.97
C SER A 62 -2.62 2.33 5.50
N HIS A 63 -3.03 1.36 6.31
CA HIS A 63 -4.20 0.52 6.06
C HIS A 63 -5.09 0.48 7.30
N VAL A 64 -6.38 0.74 7.11
CA VAL A 64 -7.41 0.57 8.15
C VAL A 64 -8.18 -0.73 7.89
N PRO A 65 -8.05 -1.74 8.75
CA PRO A 65 -8.85 -2.96 8.64
C PRO A 65 -10.35 -2.67 8.79
N GLU A 66 -11.18 -3.36 8.00
CA GLU A 66 -12.66 -3.18 8.02
C GLU A 66 -13.33 -3.71 9.30
N ASP A 67 -12.60 -4.44 10.15
CA ASP A 67 -13.08 -4.96 11.43
C ASP A 67 -13.00 -3.94 12.58
N GLY A 68 -12.69 -2.68 12.27
CA GLY A 68 -12.62 -1.59 13.24
C GLY A 68 -11.35 -1.57 14.08
N ARG A 69 -10.36 -2.41 13.76
CA ARG A 69 -9.02 -2.33 14.35
C ARG A 69 -8.32 -1.03 13.94
N PRO A 70 -7.44 -0.47 14.79
CA PRO A 70 -6.69 0.73 14.46
C PRO A 70 -5.82 0.53 13.22
N ALA A 71 -5.53 1.64 12.53
CA ALA A 71 -4.70 1.63 11.34
C ALA A 71 -3.31 1.03 11.63
N ALA A 72 -2.81 0.21 10.72
CA ALA A 72 -1.42 -0.19 10.67
C ALA A 72 -0.70 0.66 9.61
N THR A 73 0.48 1.16 9.96
CA THR A 73 1.39 1.91 9.06
C THR A 73 2.62 1.06 8.77
#